data_AF-A0A3C1G487-F1
#
_entry.id   AF-A0A3C1G487-F1
#
_cell.length_a   1.000
_cell.length_b   1.000
_cell.length_c   1.000
_cell.angle_alpha   90.00
_cell.angle_beta   90.00
_cell.angle_gamma   90.00
#
_symmetry.space_group_name_H-M   'P 1'
#
loop_
_entity.id
_entity.type
_entity.pdbx_description
1 polymer ?
#
loop_
_entity_poly.entity_id
_entity_poly.type
_entity_poly.pdbx_seq_one_letter_code
_entity_poly.pdbx_strand_id
1 'polypeptide(L)' 'MNWYALYVKSRHEFLTHGDLVRKGIETFLPASRRLRQWKDRKKWIDFAIFPGYLFVHVSPQPEALLTVLKT' A
#
# COMPACT_ATOMS: atom_id res chain seq x y z
N MET A 1 -11.51 -0.71 -16.27
CA MET A 1 -10.47 -0.59 -15.21
C MET A 1 -10.75 -1.68 -14.21
N ASN A 2 -9.69 -2.32 -13.71
CA ASN A 2 -9.81 -3.48 -12.83
C ASN A 2 -8.94 -3.26 -11.59
N TRP A 3 -9.32 -3.91 -10.49
CA TRP A 3 -8.52 -3.96 -9.29
C TRP A 3 -7.48 -5.08 -9.39
N TYR A 4 -6.25 -4.77 -9.04
CA TYR A 4 -5.15 -5.72 -8.98
C TYR A 4 -4.50 -5.67 -7.60
N ALA A 5 -4.06 -6.83 -7.11
CA ALA A 5 -3.27 -6.94 -5.89
C ALA A 5 -1.78 -6.85 -6.24
N LEU A 6 -1.13 -5.79 -5.80
CA LEU A 6 0.31 -5.59 -5.91
C LEU A 6 1.00 -6.19 -4.69
N TYR A 7 2.00 -7.04 -4.94
CA TYR A 7 2.89 -7.51 -3.90
C TYR A 7 3.95 -6.45 -3.60
N VAL A 8 3.93 -5.92 -2.38
CA VAL A 8 4.85 -4.89 -1.90
C VAL A 8 5.87 -5.51 -0.95
N LYS A 9 7.09 -4.97 -0.97
CA LYS A 9 8.10 -5.28 0.05
C LYS A 9 7.56 -5.01 1.46
N SER A 10 7.82 -5.91 2.39
CA SER A 10 7.38 -5.77 3.80
C SER A 10 7.69 -4.38 4.36
N ARG A 11 6.70 -3.76 5.02
CA ARG A 11 6.77 -2.42 5.65
C ARG A 11 6.84 -1.24 4.69
N HIS A 12 6.76 -1.47 3.37
CA HIS A 12 6.76 -0.40 2.36
C HIS A 12 5.34 -0.10 1.86
N GLU A 13 4.31 -0.78 2.37
CA GLU A 13 2.92 -0.66 1.90
C GLU A 13 2.43 0.79 1.93
N PHE A 14 2.65 1.49 3.05
CA PHE A 14 2.26 2.89 3.23
C PHE A 14 3.07 3.85 2.35
N LEU A 15 4.34 3.53 2.10
CA LEU A 15 5.22 4.35 1.27
C LEU A 15 4.81 4.22 -0.21
N THR A 16 4.69 2.98 -0.71
CA THR A 16 4.24 2.68 -2.07
C THR A 16 2.83 3.22 -2.33
N HIS A 17 1.91 3.12 -1.37
CA HIS A 17 0.59 3.77 -1.47
C HIS A 17 0.74 5.28 -1.69
N GLY A 18 1.56 5.96 -0.87
CA GLY A 18 1.82 7.40 -1.03
C GLY A 18 2.45 7.76 -2.37
N ASP A 19 3.41 6.97 -2.86
CA ASP A 19 4.05 7.19 -4.16
C ASP A 19 3.07 7.02 -5.33
N LEU A 20 2.24 5.98 -5.30
CA LEU A 20 1.25 5.72 -6.35
C LEU A 20 0.14 6.78 -6.35
N VAL A 21 -0.35 7.19 -5.18
CA VAL A 21 -1.30 8.30 -5.07
C VAL A 21 -0.69 9.59 -5.64
N ARG A 22 0.58 9.89 -5.37
CA ARG A 22 1.29 11.04 -5.97
C ARG A 22 1.41 10.96 -7.49
N LYS A 23 1.50 9.75 -8.05
CA LYS A 23 1.48 9.49 -9.50
C LYS A 23 0.08 9.56 -10.11
N GLY A 24 -0.96 9.87 -9.31
CA GLY A 24 -2.35 9.93 -9.77
C GLY A 24 -3.01 8.56 -9.95
N ILE A 25 -2.41 7.51 -9.38
CA ILE A 25 -2.93 6.14 -9.46
C ILE A 25 -3.84 5.91 -8.26
N GLU A 26 -5.07 5.48 -8.53
CA GLU A 26 -6.01 5.09 -7.49
C GLU A 26 -5.53 3.80 -6.82
N THR A 27 -5.36 3.86 -5.51
CA THR A 27 -4.91 2.73 -4.70
C THR A 27 -5.75 2.59 -3.45
N PHE A 28 -5.78 1.38 -2.92
CA PHE A 28 -6.48 1.03 -1.72
C PHE A 28 -5.56 0.20 -0.82
N LEU A 29 -5.24 0.75 0.35
CA LEU A 29 -4.48 0.09 1.40
C LEU A 29 -5.38 -0.09 2.63
N PRO A 30 -5.94 -1.30 2.86
CA PRO A 30 -6.66 -1.60 4.08
C PRO A 30 -5.72 -1.48 5.28
N ALA A 31 -5.87 -0.42 6.06
CA ALA A 31 -5.05 -0.15 7.24
C ALA A 31 -5.91 0.03 8.49
N SER A 32 -5.40 -0.44 9.63
CA SER A 32 -6.03 -0.27 10.94
C SER A 32 -5.01 0.21 11.97
N ARG A 33 -5.49 0.77 13.08
CA ARG A 33 -4.66 1.21 14.20
C ARG A 33 -4.65 0.16 15.29
N ARG A 34 -3.47 -0.13 15.83
CA ARG A 34 -3.32 -0.91 17.06
C ARG A 34 -2.41 -0.20 18.05
N LEU A 35 -2.71 -0.37 19.33
CA LEU A 35 -1.85 0.09 20.39
C LEU A 35 -0.68 -0.88 20.55
N ARG A 36 0.53 -0.45 20.21
CA ARG A 36 1.75 -1.24 20.44
C ARG A 36 2.40 -0.77 21.73
N GLN A 37 2.60 -1.71 22.64
CA GLN A 37 3.39 -1.49 23.85
C GLN A 37 4.87 -1.75 23.55
N TRP A 38 5.70 -0.80 23.92
CA TRP A 38 7.15 -0.87 24.02
C TRP A 38 7.53 -0.95 25.50
N LYS A 39 8.81 -1.21 25.78
CA LYS A 39 9.30 -1.44 27.15
C LYS A 39 8.94 -0.28 28.09
N ASP A 40 8.91 0.95 27.58
CA ASP A 40 8.72 2.20 28.30
C ASP A 40 7.44 2.97 27.91
N ARG A 41 6.79 2.63 26.77
CA ARG A 41 5.77 3.48 26.13
C ARG A 41 4.65 2.65 25.50
N LYS A 42 3.45 3.22 25.35
CA LYS A 42 2.40 2.70 24.45
C LYS A 42 2.21 3.69 23.30
N LYS A 43 2.21 3.21 22.07
CA LYS A 43 2.05 4.04 20.86
C LYS A 43 1.03 3.42 19.91
N TRP A 44 0.08 4.23 19.45
CA TRP A 44 -0.78 3.85 18.33
C TRP A 44 0.03 3.79 17.05
N ILE A 45 -0.02 2.65 16.37
CA ILE A 45 0.64 2.44 15.08
C ILE A 45 -0.39 1.99 14.06
N ASP A 46 -0.27 2.50 12.84
CA ASP A 46 -0.98 1.97 11.69
C ASP A 46 -0.31 0.67 11.21
N PHE A 47 -1.11 -0.27 10.76
CA PHE A 47 -0.65 -1.51 10.14
C PHE A 47 -1.59 -1.91 9.01
N ALA A 48 -1.03 -2.52 7.97
CA ALA A 48 -1.81 -3.10 6.88
C ALA A 48 -2.57 -4.35 7.37
N ILE A 49 -3.87 -4.42 7.08
CA ILE A 49 -4.71 -5.59 7.37
C ILE A 49 -4.27 -6.79 6.50
N PHE A 50 -3.79 -6.51 5.29
CA PHE A 50 -3.16 -7.48 4.40
C PHE A 50 -1.68 -7.10 4.20
N PRO A 51 -0.76 -7.56 5.07
CA PRO A 51 0.66 -7.26 4.95
C PRO A 51 1.23 -7.72 3.60
N GLY A 52 2.09 -6.90 3.00
CA GLY A 52 2.68 -7.19 1.69
C GLY A 52 1.75 -7.01 0.50
N TYR A 53 0.50 -6.56 0.69
CA TYR A 53 -0.43 -6.30 -0.40
C TYR A 53 -0.88 -4.83 -0.43
N LEU A 54 -0.98 -4.30 -1.65
CA LEU A 54 -1.58 -3.01 -1.96
C LEU A 54 -2.50 -3.19 -3.17
N PHE A 55 -3.73 -2.71 -3.08
CA PHE A 55 -4.65 -2.81 -4.21
C PHE A 55 -4.53 -1.57 -5.09
N VAL A 56 -4.47 -1.77 -6.40
CA VAL A 56 -4.36 -0.69 -7.40
C VAL A 56 -5.51 -0.81 -8.38
N HIS A 57 -6.10 0.33 -8.76
CA HIS A 57 -7.16 0.38 -9.76
C HIS A 57 -6.60 1.00 -11.04
N VAL A 58 -6.34 0.15 -12.04
CA VAL A 58 -5.68 0.56 -13.29
C VAL A 58 -6.36 -0.06 -14.50
N SER A 59 -6.10 0.52 -15.69
CA SER A 59 -6.46 -0.12 -16.94
C SER A 59 -5.63 -1.40 -17.15
N PRO A 60 -6.16 -2.44 -17.81
CA PRO A 60 -5.42 -3.66 -18.13
C PRO A 60 -4.34 -3.44 -19.22
N GLN A 61 -3.88 -2.21 -19.42
CA GLN A 61 -2.89 -1.87 -20.42
C GLN A 61 -1.48 -2.14 -19.86
N PRO A 62 -0.57 -2.77 -20.63
CA PRO A 62 0.78 -3.07 -20.18
C PRO A 62 1.54 -1.84 -19.66
N GLU A 63 1.35 -0.67 -20.28
CA GLU A 63 2.02 0.58 -19.89
C GLU A 63 1.61 1.07 -18.50
N ALA A 64 0.31 0.97 -18.18
CA ALA A 64 -0.21 1.33 -16.87
C ALA A 64 0.36 0.40 -15.78
N LEU A 65 0.43 -0.90 -16.07
CA LEU A 65 1.03 -1.90 -15.16
C LEU A 65 2.53 -1.64 -14.95
N LEU A 66 3.27 -1.31 -16.00
CA LEU A 66 4.70 -0.99 -15.89
C LEU A 66 4.95 0.27 -15.04
N THR A 67 4.07 1.27 -15.12
CA THR A 67 4.17 2.49 -14.31
C THR A 67 4.03 2.20 -12.83
N VAL A 68 3.11 1.28 -12.48
CA VAL A 68 2.90 0.80 -11.11
C VAL A 68 4.12 0.02 -10.62
N LEU A 69 4.65 -0.92 -11.41
CA LEU A 69 5.78 -1.78 -11.03
C LEU A 69 7.13 -1.06 -10.91
N LYS A 70 7.31 0.08 -11.59
CA LYS A 70 8.53 0.91 -11.52
C LYS A 70 8.52 1.93 -10.37
N THR A 71 7.65 1.75 -9.39
CA THR A 71 7.57 2.60 -8.18
C THR A 71 8.44 2.03 -7.08
#